data_AF-A0A6H5GKH6-F1
#
_entry.id   AF-A0A6H5GKH6-F1
#
_cell.length_a   1.000
_cell.length_b   1.000
_cell.length_c   1.000
_cell.angle_alpha   90.00
_cell.angle_beta   90.00
_cell.angle_gamma   90.00
#
_symmetry.space_group_name_H-M   'P 1'
#
loop_
_entity.id
_entity.type
_entity.pdbx_description
1 polymer ?
#
loop_
_entity_poly.entity_id
_entity_poly.type
_entity_poly.pdbx_seq_one_letter_code
_entity_poly.pdbx_strand_id
1 'polypeptide(L)'
;MEWWMAVLFGKSSTMIGRPDNLGVIPSAISWLFRCISEQKQKTGARFSVRVSAVEIVSPTYALKDLLSQHASECEQSPGIYLCEGALQNYCELRAPSPEKAAFYLDSALAVRNSDQSHLFYTLHVYQYSVGGKGGGKPGK
;
A
#
# COMPACT_ATOMS: atom_id res chain seq x y z
N MET A 1 -0.63 11.62 35.48
CA MET A 1 -0.16 11.37 34.10
C MET A 1 -0.67 9.96 33.71
N GLU A 2 -0.73 9.54 32.44
CA GLU A 2 -1.00 8.12 32.05
C GLU A 2 -2.41 7.65 31.60
N TRP A 3 -3.33 8.52 31.18
CA TRP A 3 -4.55 8.05 30.46
C TRP A 3 -4.41 8.06 28.93
N TRP A 4 -3.45 8.81 28.39
CA TRP A 4 -3.27 8.95 26.94
C TRP A 4 -2.52 7.78 26.28
N MET A 5 -1.66 7.09 27.03
CA MET A 5 -0.89 5.93 26.55
C MET A 5 -1.80 4.73 26.23
N ALA A 6 -2.85 4.49 27.03
CA ALA A 6 -3.76 3.36 26.83
C ALA A 6 -4.63 3.50 25.56
N VAL A 7 -5.05 4.72 25.22
CA VAL A 7 -5.87 4.98 24.02
C VAL A 7 -5.05 4.85 22.73
N LEU A 8 -3.77 5.21 22.75
CA LEU A 8 -2.85 5.03 21.62
C LEU A 8 -2.49 3.55 21.41
N PHE A 9 -2.34 2.78 22.50
CA PHE A 9 -1.98 1.36 22.44
C PHE A 9 -3.09 0.49 21.84
N GLY A 10 -4.37 0.76 22.17
CA GLY A 10 -5.51 0.00 21.66
C GLY A 10 -5.70 0.10 20.15
N LYS A 11 -5.46 1.28 19.56
CA LYS A 11 -5.60 1.52 18.11
C LYS A 11 -4.53 0.77 17.32
N SER A 12 -3.25 0.91 17.70
CA SER A 12 -2.14 0.23 17.04
C SER A 12 -2.21 -1.29 17.23
N SER A 13 -2.57 -1.76 18.42
CA SER A 13 -2.73 -3.19 18.71
C SER A 13 -3.88 -3.84 17.95
N THR A 14 -4.92 -3.10 17.56
CA THR A 14 -6.03 -3.62 16.74
C THR A 14 -5.67 -3.60 15.26
N MET A 15 -5.05 -2.52 14.78
CA MET A 15 -4.73 -2.35 13.36
C MET A 15 -3.56 -3.23 12.91
N ILE A 16 -2.52 -3.37 13.73
CA ILE A 16 -1.30 -4.14 13.39
C ILE A 16 -1.36 -5.53 14.03
N GLY A 17 -1.88 -5.62 15.26
CA GLY A 17 -1.91 -6.86 16.02
C GLY A 17 -0.63 -7.12 16.79
N ARG A 18 -0.49 -8.36 17.26
CA ARG A 18 0.74 -8.94 17.81
C ARG A 18 1.19 -10.09 16.90
N PRO A 19 2.46 -10.54 16.98
CA PRO A 19 2.91 -11.71 16.22
C PRO A 19 2.00 -12.94 16.43
N ASP A 20 1.44 -13.09 17.64
CA ASP A 20 0.54 -14.20 18.00
C ASP A 20 -0.93 -13.95 17.62
N ASN A 21 -1.30 -12.72 17.24
CA ASN A 21 -2.67 -12.37 16.84
C ASN A 21 -2.65 -11.22 15.82
N LEU A 22 -2.70 -11.57 14.53
CA LEU A 22 -2.61 -10.64 13.41
C LEU A 22 -3.72 -9.57 13.50
N GLY A 23 -3.33 -8.32 13.30
CA GLY A 23 -4.28 -7.20 13.30
C GLY A 23 -5.09 -7.13 12.02
N VAL A 24 -5.93 -6.09 11.95
CA VAL A 24 -6.80 -5.84 10.79
C VAL A 24 -5.99 -5.65 9.49
N ILE A 25 -4.86 -4.93 9.53
CA ILE A 25 -4.08 -4.62 8.32
C ILE A 25 -3.39 -5.88 7.75
N PRO A 26 -2.61 -6.67 8.51
CA PRO A 26 -2.03 -7.92 7.97
C PRO A 26 -3.09 -8.92 7.49
N SER A 27 -4.23 -8.99 8.18
CA SER A 27 -5.36 -9.83 7.78
C SER A 27 -6.00 -9.34 6.47
N ALA A 28 -6.19 -8.04 6.31
CA ALA A 28 -6.73 -7.43 5.09
C ALA A 28 -5.79 -7.60 3.90
N ILE A 29 -4.47 -7.46 4.09
CA ILE A 29 -3.46 -7.76 3.07
C ILE A 29 -3.62 -9.21 2.61
N SER A 30 -3.61 -10.16 3.54
CA SER A 30 -3.71 -11.59 3.22
C SER A 30 -4.99 -11.92 2.47
N TRP A 31 -6.12 -11.36 2.91
CA TRP A 31 -7.42 -11.56 2.26
C TRP A 31 -7.47 -10.94 0.85
N LEU A 32 -6.93 -9.73 0.67
CA LEU A 32 -6.87 -9.06 -0.62
C LEU A 32 -6.07 -9.87 -1.64
N PHE A 33 -4.87 -10.32 -1.28
CA PHE A 33 -4.03 -11.12 -2.19
C PHE A 33 -4.69 -12.46 -2.54
N ARG A 34 -5.40 -13.09 -1.59
CA ARG A 34 -6.21 -14.28 -1.86
C ARG A 34 -7.31 -13.98 -2.88
N CYS A 35 -8.08 -12.91 -2.68
CA CYS A 35 -9.13 -12.51 -3.60
C CYS A 35 -8.58 -12.19 -5.00
N ILE A 36 -7.44 -11.51 -5.10
CA ILE A 36 -6.77 -11.24 -6.38
C ILE A 36 -6.35 -12.54 -7.07
N SER A 37 -5.79 -13.49 -6.33
CA SER A 37 -5.40 -14.80 -6.87
C SER A 37 -6.62 -15.57 -7.40
N GLU A 38 -7.72 -15.60 -6.65
CA GLU A 38 -8.97 -16.21 -7.08
C GLU A 38 -9.54 -15.54 -8.33
N GLN A 39 -9.51 -14.19 -8.41
CA GLN A 39 -9.98 -13.45 -9.57
C GLN A 39 -9.10 -13.69 -10.80
N LYS A 40 -7.77 -13.75 -10.62
CA LYS A 40 -6.82 -14.09 -11.68
C LYS A 40 -7.08 -15.48 -12.26
N GLN A 41 -7.40 -16.45 -11.42
CA GLN A 41 -7.74 -17.81 -11.86
C GLN A 41 -9.10 -17.87 -12.59
N LYS A 42 -10.11 -17.14 -12.09
CA LYS A 42 -11.47 -17.15 -12.67
C LYS A 42 -11.57 -16.42 -14.00
N THR A 43 -10.92 -15.26 -14.13
CA THR A 43 -11.14 -14.34 -15.25
C THR A 43 -9.95 -14.27 -16.22
N GLY A 44 -8.80 -14.83 -15.84
CA GLY A 44 -7.55 -14.66 -16.60
C GLY A 44 -7.01 -13.22 -16.59
N ALA A 45 -7.62 -12.30 -15.84
CA ALA A 45 -7.18 -10.92 -15.73
C ALA A 45 -5.81 -10.82 -15.06
N ARG A 46 -5.01 -9.83 -15.46
CA ARG A 46 -3.71 -9.58 -14.85
C ARG A 46 -3.87 -8.48 -13.81
N PHE A 47 -3.34 -8.71 -12.61
CA PHE A 47 -3.36 -7.72 -11.54
C PHE A 47 -1.93 -7.30 -11.19
N SER A 48 -1.76 -6.06 -10.74
CA SER A 48 -0.56 -5.57 -10.07
C SER A 48 -0.96 -4.84 -8.82
N VAL A 49 -0.33 -5.19 -7.70
CA VAL A 49 -0.53 -4.49 -6.42
C VAL A 49 0.70 -3.61 -6.17
N ARG A 50 0.44 -2.39 -5.70
CA ARG A 50 1.45 -1.45 -5.25
C ARG A 50 1.07 -0.87 -3.89
N VAL A 51 2.03 -0.30 -3.18
CA VAL A 51 1.84 0.24 -1.83
C VAL A 51 2.40 1.65 -1.72
N SER A 52 1.74 2.46 -0.91
CA SER A 52 2.25 3.75 -0.46
C SER A 52 1.97 3.90 1.03
N ALA A 53 2.92 4.44 1.78
CA ALA A 53 2.73 4.72 3.21
C ALA A 53 3.12 6.17 3.53
N VAL A 54 2.17 6.93 4.07
CA VAL A 54 2.37 8.35 4.38
C VAL A 54 2.02 8.60 5.83
N GLU A 55 2.84 9.39 6.50
CA GLU A 55 2.61 9.90 7.83
C GLU A 55 2.16 11.35 7.77
N ILE A 56 1.11 11.70 8.51
CA ILE A 56 0.71 13.08 8.75
C ILE A 56 1.17 13.46 10.16
N VAL A 57 2.14 14.38 10.25
CA VAL A 57 2.70 14.84 11.52
C VAL A 57 1.97 16.09 12.00
N SER A 58 1.34 16.01 13.18
CA SER A 58 0.76 17.18 13.86
C SER A 58 1.84 17.99 14.60
N PRO A 59 1.71 19.33 14.73
CA PRO A 59 0.58 20.18 14.34
C PRO A 59 0.67 20.78 12.93
N THR A 60 1.80 20.58 12.24
CA THR A 60 2.06 21.17 10.93
C THR A 60 1.28 20.51 9.79
N TYR A 61 0.61 19.39 10.05
CA TYR A 61 -0.04 18.52 9.06
C TYR A 61 0.86 18.20 7.86
N ALA A 62 2.17 18.15 8.13
CA ALA A 62 3.16 17.88 7.12
C ALA A 62 3.09 16.40 6.75
N LEU A 63 2.96 16.13 5.45
CA LEU A 63 2.95 14.79 4.91
C LEU A 63 4.39 14.31 4.72
N LYS A 64 4.74 13.19 5.33
CA LYS A 64 6.04 12.54 5.22
C LYS A 64 5.89 11.18 4.58
N ASP A 65 6.69 10.92 3.55
CA ASP A 65 6.78 9.60 2.93
C ASP A 65 7.58 8.64 3.82
N LEU A 66 6.92 7.59 4.33
CA LEU A 66 7.54 6.57 5.18
C LEU A 66 8.28 5.50 4.38
N LEU A 67 8.06 5.42 3.06
CA LEU A 67 8.68 4.47 2.16
C LEU A 67 9.80 5.09 1.30
N SER A 68 10.14 6.35 1.55
CA SER A 68 11.20 7.09 0.85
C SER A 68 12.57 6.37 0.84
N GLN A 69 12.88 5.57 1.87
CA GLN A 69 14.09 4.74 1.92
C GLN A 69 14.14 3.65 0.82
N HIS A 70 13.00 3.28 0.26
CA HIS A 70 12.84 2.32 -0.83
C HIS A 70 12.53 3.03 -2.16
N ALA A 71 12.77 4.35 -2.27
CA ALA A 71 12.47 5.13 -3.47
C ALA A 71 13.14 4.59 -4.75
N SER A 72 14.27 3.86 -4.64
CA SER A 72 14.89 3.17 -5.77
C SER A 72 14.01 2.06 -6.39
N GLU A 73 13.08 1.50 -5.61
CA GLU A 73 12.07 0.52 -6.06
C GLU A 73 10.78 1.21 -6.53
N CYS A 74 10.71 2.55 -6.47
CA CYS A 74 9.61 3.35 -6.99
C CYS A 74 9.72 3.43 -8.52
N GLU A 75 9.41 2.34 -9.21
CA GLU A 75 9.27 2.36 -10.66
C GLU A 75 8.14 3.32 -11.05
N GLN A 76 8.43 4.21 -12.01
CA GLN A 76 7.52 5.20 -12.61
C GLN A 76 6.08 4.68 -12.62
N SER A 77 5.28 5.11 -11.63
CA SER A 77 3.90 4.68 -11.53
C SER A 77 3.10 5.34 -12.65
N PRO A 78 2.09 4.67 -13.23
CA PRO A 78 1.17 5.30 -14.17
C PRO A 78 0.42 6.51 -13.57
N GLY A 79 0.43 6.66 -12.24
CA GLY A 79 -0.16 7.77 -11.50
C GLY A 79 0.59 9.09 -11.60
N ILE A 80 1.86 9.09 -12.06
CA ILE A 80 2.64 10.32 -12.31
C ILE A 80 1.91 11.25 -13.30
N TYR A 81 1.14 10.69 -14.24
CA TYR A 81 0.38 11.45 -15.23
C TYR A 81 -1.01 11.92 -14.75
N LEU A 82 -1.45 11.49 -13.56
CA LEU A 82 -2.81 11.76 -13.07
C LEU A 82 -2.85 12.69 -11.84
N CYS A 83 -1.71 12.96 -11.21
CA CYS A 83 -1.63 13.85 -10.05
C CYS A 83 -0.86 15.13 -10.40
N GLU A 84 -1.57 16.17 -10.82
CA GLU A 84 -1.11 17.56 -10.66
C GLU A 84 -1.31 17.94 -9.18
N GLY A 85 -0.23 17.97 -8.39
CA GLY A 85 -0.26 18.41 -6.99
C GLY A 85 0.69 17.68 -6.03
N ALA A 86 0.65 18.06 -4.75
CA ALA A 86 1.54 17.66 -3.66
C ALA A 86 1.75 16.14 -3.45
N LEU A 87 0.99 15.29 -4.15
CA LEU A 87 1.13 13.83 -4.17
C LEU A 87 2.21 13.27 -5.11
N GLN A 88 2.86 14.11 -5.93
CA GLN A 88 3.97 13.70 -6.81
C GLN A 88 5.23 13.21 -6.08
N ASN A 89 5.33 13.45 -4.77
CA ASN A 89 6.54 13.14 -3.98
C ASN A 89 6.42 11.86 -3.13
N TYR A 90 5.37 11.03 -3.31
CA TYR A 90 5.20 9.81 -2.52
C TYR A 90 5.54 8.56 -3.34
N CYS A 91 6.36 7.69 -2.76
CA CYS A 91 6.82 6.46 -3.40
C CYS A 91 5.71 5.42 -3.44
N GLU A 92 5.38 4.97 -4.65
CA GLU A 92 4.45 3.87 -4.89
C GLU A 92 5.24 2.62 -5.29
N LEU A 93 5.44 1.72 -4.33
CA LEU A 93 6.30 0.54 -4.49
C LEU A 93 5.51 -0.67 -4.93
N ARG A 94 6.09 -1.47 -5.83
CA ARG A 94 5.45 -2.71 -6.27
C ARG A 94 5.49 -3.77 -5.16
N ALA A 95 4.34 -4.35 -4.86
CA ALA A 95 4.19 -5.42 -3.88
C ALA A 95 3.59 -6.66 -4.57
N PRO A 96 4.41 -7.57 -5.12
CA PRO A 96 3.92 -8.74 -5.86
C PRO A 96 3.33 -9.83 -4.96
N SER A 97 3.56 -9.76 -3.64
CA SER A 97 3.12 -10.76 -2.68
C SER A 97 2.63 -10.09 -1.38
N PRO A 98 1.78 -10.78 -0.58
CA PRO A 98 1.34 -10.27 0.71
C PRO A 98 2.51 -10.07 1.68
N GLU A 99 3.56 -10.91 1.61
CA GLU A 99 4.76 -10.78 2.44
C GLU A 99 5.53 -9.50 2.12
N LYS A 100 5.68 -9.14 0.84
CA LYS A 100 6.34 -7.89 0.45
C LYS A 100 5.50 -6.67 0.88
N ALA A 101 4.17 -6.76 0.81
CA ALA A 101 3.28 -5.72 1.34
C ALA A 101 3.37 -5.60 2.88
N ALA A 102 3.48 -6.71 3.61
CA ALA A 102 3.69 -6.70 5.05
C ALA A 102 5.06 -6.11 5.41
N PHE A 103 6.12 -6.48 4.68
CA PHE A 103 7.46 -5.91 4.86
C PHE A 103 7.48 -4.37 4.75
N TYR A 104 6.75 -3.81 3.78
CA TYR A 104 6.65 -2.35 3.64
C TYR A 104 5.84 -1.70 4.77
N LEU A 105 4.82 -2.39 5.29
CA LEU A 105 4.10 -1.93 6.47
C LEU A 105 5.05 -1.87 7.69
N ASP A 106 5.84 -2.91 7.92
CA ASP A 106 6.80 -2.96 9.03
C ASP A 106 7.87 -1.87 8.89
N SER A 107 8.38 -1.68 7.66
CA SER A 107 9.34 -0.63 7.34
C SER A 107 8.76 0.77 7.61
N ALA A 108 7.50 1.01 7.26
CA ALA A 108 6.82 2.26 7.52
C ALA A 108 6.60 2.49 9.02
N LEU A 109 6.24 1.45 9.75
CA LEU A 109 6.03 1.49 11.21
C LEU A 109 7.33 1.77 11.97
N ALA A 110 8.47 1.26 11.50
CA ALA A 110 9.79 1.50 12.10
C ALA A 110 10.25 2.96 11.99
N VAL A 111 9.79 3.69 10.97
CA VAL A 111 10.17 5.09 10.70
C VAL A 111 9.15 6.09 11.28
N ARG A 112 7.97 5.59 11.69
CA ARG A 112 6.86 6.40 12.20
C ARG A 112 7.16 6.99 13.57
N ASN A 113 6.78 8.26 13.78
CA ASN A 113 6.84 8.92 15.08
C ASN A 113 5.51 8.71 15.83
N SER A 114 5.50 7.95 16.93
CA SER A 114 4.29 7.33 17.48
C SER A 114 3.29 8.25 18.15
N ASP A 115 3.72 9.44 18.60
CA ASP A 115 2.98 10.09 19.69
C ASP A 115 1.92 11.07 19.20
N GLN A 116 2.03 11.61 17.97
CA GLN A 116 1.10 12.59 17.39
C GLN A 116 1.00 12.52 15.85
N SER A 117 1.09 11.31 15.27
CA SER A 117 1.01 11.13 13.82
C SER A 117 -0.05 10.13 13.37
N HIS A 118 -0.59 10.38 12.17
CA HIS A 118 -1.53 9.48 11.51
C HIS A 118 -0.85 8.73 10.37
N LEU A 119 -0.99 7.40 10.35
CA LEU A 119 -0.47 6.55 9.28
C LEU A 119 -1.57 6.27 8.26
N PHE A 120 -1.27 6.54 7.00
CA PHE A 120 -2.06 6.11 5.85
C PHE A 120 -1.27 5.05 5.11
N TYR A 121 -1.74 3.80 5.17
CA TYR A 121 -1.18 2.67 4.42
C TYR A 121 -2.18 2.26 3.32
N THR A 122 -1.79 2.43 2.06
CA THR A 122 -2.68 2.24 0.91
C THR A 122 -2.18 1.12 0.01
N LEU A 123 -3.08 0.20 -0.34
CA LEU A 123 -2.85 -0.86 -1.33
C LEU A 123 -3.53 -0.46 -2.63
N HIS A 124 -2.74 -0.16 -3.65
CA HIS A 124 -3.21 0.20 -4.99
C HIS A 124 -3.32 -1.06 -5.84
N VAL A 125 -4.52 -1.42 -6.27
CA VAL A 125 -4.77 -2.62 -7.10
C VAL A 125 -5.09 -2.19 -8.52
N TYR A 126 -4.18 -2.50 -9.44
CA TYR A 126 -4.34 -2.27 -10.87
C TYR A 126 -4.77 -3.55 -11.55
N GLN A 127 -5.85 -3.50 -12.33
CA GLN A 127 -6.31 -4.58 -13.19
C GLN A 127 -6.03 -4.22 -14.65
N TYR A 128 -5.39 -5.13 -15.37
CA TYR A 128 -5.14 -5.02 -16.80
C TYR A 128 -5.96 -6.09 -17.53
N SER A 129 -6.76 -5.65 -18.49
CA SER A 129 -7.40 -6.55 -19.45
C SER A 129 -6.44 -6.81 -20.60
N VAL A 130 -6.20 -8.07 -20.92
CA VAL A 130 -5.47 -8.44 -22.14
C VAL A 130 -6.48 -8.40 -23.29
N GLY A 131 -6.88 -7.18 -23.68
CA GLY A 131 -7.69 -6.97 -24.87
C GLY A 131 -6.89 -7.37 -26.10
N GLY A 132 -7.02 -8.62 -26.53
CA GLY A 132 -6.46 -9.09 -27.80
C GLY A 132 -7.10 -8.33 -28.97
N LYS A 133 -6.41 -7.33 -29.48
CA LYS A 133 -6.64 -6.80 -30.83
C LYS A 133 -5.31 -6.42 -31.48
N GLY A 134 -4.81 -7.36 -32.29
CA GLY A 134 -3.68 -7.15 -33.18
C GLY A 134 -3.63 -8.18 -34.32
N GLY A 135 -4.77 -8.79 -34.67
CA GLY A 135 -4.90 -9.65 -35.84
C GLY A 135 -5.47 -8.85 -37.02
N GLY A 136 -4.69 -7.93 -37.56
CA GLY A 136 -5.02 -7.28 -38.83
C GLY A 136 -4.86 -8.29 -39.95
N LYS A 137 -5.98 -8.80 -40.50
CA LYS A 137 -5.96 -9.47 -41.81
C LYS A 137 -5.73 -8.40 -42.88
N PRO A 138 -4.66 -8.47 -43.70
CA PRO A 138 -4.62 -7.69 -44.92
C PRO A 138 -5.54 -8.38 -45.92
N GLY A 139 -6.70 -7.76 -46.13
CA GLY A 139 -7.60 -8.11 -47.22
C GLY A 139 -7.49 -7.08 -48.33
N LYS A 140 -6.63 -7.34 -49.31
CA LYS A 140 -6.88 -7.20 -50.76
C LYS A 140 -5.66 -7.64 -51.53
#